data_AF-A0A370TI19-F1
#
_entry.id   AF-A0A370TI19-F1
#
_cell.length_a   1.000
_cell.length_b   1.000
_cell.length_c   1.000
_cell.angle_alpha   90.00
_cell.angle_beta   90.00
_cell.angle_gamma   90.00
#
_symmetry.space_group_name_H-M   'P 1'
#
loop_
_entity.id
_entity.type
_entity.pdbx_description
1 polymer ?
#
loop_
_entity_poly.entity_id
_entity_poly.type
_entity_poly.pdbx_seq_one_letter_code
_entity_poly.pdbx_strand_id
1 'polypeptide(L)'
;MSAKIEKIIVRLQEKIGEGQYYEAQQQTRVVAARYVKQENWAAAIDIIFNVASSLLKAGQGGSGGDLGLLLIDVYKQAELKPDAGNKGKLLTLLRLFDSEEPTRKKFITEMIGWSSKCGEYPAGEPDLHHVTGSLYAEEHEVYEAERHLTLGTKDSPEAFVKMEYEWYKQDDSHTAARYAARVVFPYLLTGNVRDASRSLRLFTSRLAEDNKSLTVQDVSSSTADMRIYPSLPLLNFLGLLLLVVQKGAADLFRELKTKYATHIKEVEIWDEALLSIGEMYFGIQRPRQGNPLFDMMGSMFGGGGAPAKPQPKRVGAAAPAAEGLD
;
A
#
# COMPACT_ATOMS: atom_id res chain seq x y z
N MET A 1 -30.54 15.93 2.55
CA MET A 1 -30.37 16.43 3.94
C MET A 1 -31.63 17.19 4.35
N SER A 2 -32.10 17.09 5.59
CA SER A 2 -33.30 17.84 6.03
C SER A 2 -32.93 19.25 6.51
N ALA A 3 -33.83 20.22 6.34
CA ALA A 3 -33.62 21.62 6.76
C ALA A 3 -33.28 21.78 8.25
N LYS A 4 -33.70 20.83 9.10
CA LYS A 4 -33.34 20.82 10.52
C LYS A 4 -31.87 20.46 10.74
N ILE A 5 -31.35 19.48 10.01
CA ILE A 5 -29.94 19.05 10.10
C ILE A 5 -29.03 20.14 9.58
N GLU A 6 -29.40 20.77 8.47
CA GLU A 6 -28.65 21.88 7.89
C GLU A 6 -28.52 23.05 8.88
N LYS A 7 -29.61 23.47 9.53
CA LYS A 7 -29.56 24.52 10.58
C LYS A 7 -28.65 24.16 11.75
N ILE A 8 -28.61 22.88 12.14
CA ILE A 8 -27.72 22.41 13.21
C ILE A 8 -26.26 22.53 12.77
N ILE A 9 -25.93 22.10 11.55
CA ILE A 9 -24.59 22.17 10.98
C ILE A 9 -24.12 23.62 10.89
N VAL A 10 -24.93 24.51 10.30
CA VAL A 10 -24.60 25.94 10.16
C VAL A 10 -24.29 26.56 11.51
N ARG A 11 -25.14 26.35 12.53
CA ARG A 11 -24.90 26.89 13.88
C ARG A 11 -23.60 26.37 14.51
N LEU A 12 -23.25 25.11 14.30
CA LEU A 12 -21.99 24.54 14.81
C LEU A 12 -20.78 25.11 14.05
N GLN A 13 -20.92 25.38 12.76
CA GLN A 13 -19.88 26.02 11.94
C GLN A 13 -19.71 27.51 12.28
N GLU A 14 -20.77 28.23 12.63
CA GLU A 14 -20.70 29.61 13.13
C GLU A 14 -19.82 29.69 14.38
N LYS A 15 -19.99 28.76 15.33
CA LYS A 15 -19.10 28.66 16.51
C LYS A 15 -17.63 28.47 16.16
N ILE A 16 -17.33 27.72 15.10
CA ILE A 16 -15.96 27.59 14.61
C ILE A 16 -15.46 28.93 14.06
N GLY A 17 -16.29 29.66 13.31
CA GLY A 17 -15.97 31.01 12.85
C GLY A 17 -15.72 32.02 13.97
N GLU A 18 -16.36 31.82 15.12
CA GLU A 18 -16.15 32.60 16.35
C GLU A 18 -14.93 32.15 17.19
N GLY A 19 -14.17 31.14 16.73
CA GLY A 19 -13.02 30.61 17.47
C GLY A 19 -13.36 29.68 18.63
N GLN A 20 -14.63 29.28 18.79
CA GLN A 20 -15.10 28.37 19.85
C GLN A 20 -14.93 26.89 19.45
N TYR A 21 -13.72 26.51 19.06
CA TYR A 21 -13.44 25.20 18.43
C TYR A 21 -13.77 24.00 19.31
N TYR A 22 -13.29 24.00 20.55
CA TYR A 22 -13.55 22.92 21.50
C TYR A 22 -15.05 22.80 21.84
N GLU A 23 -15.75 23.92 21.98
CA GLU A 23 -17.18 23.92 22.25
C GLU A 23 -17.98 23.37 21.06
N ALA A 24 -17.63 23.77 19.83
CA ALA A 24 -18.22 23.23 18.61
C ALA A 24 -18.01 21.72 18.51
N GLN A 25 -16.81 21.23 18.82
CA GLN A 25 -16.51 19.80 18.86
C GLN A 25 -17.40 19.06 19.89
N GLN A 26 -17.45 19.52 21.14
CA GLN A 26 -18.23 18.85 22.19
C GLN A 26 -19.74 18.86 21.89
N GLN A 27 -20.27 19.98 21.42
CA GLN A 27 -21.68 20.07 21.03
C GLN A 27 -22.01 19.13 19.86
N THR A 28 -21.09 19.00 18.91
CA THR A 28 -21.24 18.05 17.80
C THR A 28 -21.36 16.62 18.31
N ARG A 29 -20.47 16.19 19.23
CA ARG A 29 -20.54 14.85 19.84
C ARG A 29 -21.88 14.59 20.52
N VAL A 30 -22.37 15.56 21.31
CA VAL A 30 -23.65 15.45 22.01
C VAL A 30 -24.82 15.34 21.03
N VAL A 31 -24.84 16.17 19.99
CA VAL A 31 -25.93 16.14 19.00
C VAL A 31 -25.88 14.87 18.16
N ALA A 32 -24.71 14.45 17.70
CA ALA A 32 -24.54 13.23 16.93
C ALA A 32 -24.97 12.00 17.74
N ALA A 33 -24.59 11.91 19.02
CA ALA A 33 -25.00 10.81 19.91
C ALA A 33 -26.54 10.67 20.03
N ARG A 34 -27.29 11.79 19.97
CA ARG A 34 -28.76 11.75 19.96
C ARG A 34 -29.30 11.14 18.69
N TYR A 35 -28.71 11.44 17.53
CA TYR A 35 -29.14 10.87 16.25
C TYR A 35 -28.71 9.40 16.11
N VAL A 36 -27.53 9.03 16.62
CA VAL A 36 -27.09 7.64 16.74
C VAL A 36 -28.06 6.82 17.60
N LYS A 37 -28.48 7.34 18.76
CA LYS A 37 -29.48 6.65 19.63
C LYS A 37 -30.85 6.46 18.95
N GLN A 38 -31.17 7.29 17.98
CA GLN A 38 -32.39 7.20 17.18
C GLN A 38 -32.20 6.34 15.92
N GLU A 39 -31.04 5.72 15.75
CA GLU A 39 -30.62 4.98 14.54
C GLU A 39 -30.74 5.82 13.25
N ASN A 40 -30.72 7.15 13.40
CA ASN A 40 -30.68 8.07 12.27
C ASN A 40 -29.23 8.32 11.88
N TRP A 41 -28.62 7.28 11.31
CA TRP A 41 -27.22 7.24 10.92
C TRP A 41 -26.85 8.34 9.93
N ALA A 42 -27.69 8.57 8.92
CA ALA A 42 -27.47 9.60 7.91
C ALA A 42 -27.33 11.00 8.54
N ALA A 43 -28.20 11.36 9.48
CA ALA A 43 -28.11 12.64 10.18
C ALA A 43 -26.85 12.77 11.03
N ALA A 44 -26.48 11.72 11.78
CA ALA A 44 -25.27 11.72 12.59
C ALA A 44 -24.02 11.88 11.70
N ILE A 45 -23.95 11.13 10.61
CA ILE A 45 -22.85 11.17 9.62
C ILE A 45 -22.72 12.55 9.01
N ASP A 46 -23.82 13.14 8.53
CA ASP A 46 -23.81 14.47 7.92
C ASP A 46 -23.33 15.53 8.91
N ILE A 47 -23.79 15.50 10.16
CA ILE A 47 -23.38 16.45 11.19
C ILE A 47 -21.88 16.30 11.51
N ILE A 48 -21.42 15.07 11.78
CA ILE A 48 -20.03 14.82 12.16
C ILE A 48 -19.10 15.21 11.00
N PHE A 49 -19.39 14.75 9.78
CA PHE A 49 -18.55 14.99 8.62
C PHE A 49 -18.37 16.49 8.31
N ASN A 50 -19.47 17.25 8.30
CA ASN A 50 -19.42 18.68 7.96
C ASN A 50 -18.67 19.49 9.03
N VAL A 51 -18.88 19.19 10.32
CA VAL A 51 -18.19 19.91 11.39
C VAL A 51 -16.72 19.50 11.50
N ALA A 52 -16.40 18.20 11.36
CA ALA A 52 -15.02 17.72 11.30
C ALA A 52 -14.25 18.40 10.17
N SER A 53 -14.84 18.47 8.97
CA SER A 53 -14.27 19.16 7.82
C SER A 53 -13.99 20.65 8.11
N SER A 54 -14.92 21.34 8.77
CA SER A 54 -14.74 22.76 9.14
C SER A 54 -13.65 22.97 10.18
N LEU A 55 -13.53 22.08 11.18
CA LEU A 55 -12.46 22.14 12.18
C LEU A 55 -11.08 21.90 11.55
N LEU A 56 -10.95 20.89 10.70
CA LEU A 56 -9.70 20.61 9.98
C LEU A 56 -9.30 21.81 9.10
N LYS A 57 -10.25 22.39 8.36
CA LYS A 57 -10.02 23.62 7.56
C LYS A 57 -9.61 24.82 8.40
N ALA A 58 -10.03 24.89 9.67
CA ALA A 58 -9.63 25.94 10.61
C ALA A 58 -8.30 25.64 11.32
N GLY A 59 -7.55 24.63 10.88
CA GLY A 59 -6.28 24.22 11.49
C GLY A 59 -6.43 23.53 12.86
N GLN A 60 -7.66 23.15 13.23
CA GLN A 60 -7.95 22.46 14.50
C GLN A 60 -7.86 20.95 14.31
N GLY A 61 -6.65 20.48 13.97
CA GLY A 61 -6.35 19.10 13.63
C GLY A 61 -6.85 18.10 14.67
N GLY A 62 -6.48 18.29 15.94
CA GLY A 62 -6.94 17.42 17.04
C GLY A 62 -8.46 17.32 17.16
N SER A 63 -9.18 18.45 17.19
CA SER A 63 -10.65 18.46 17.32
C SER A 63 -11.36 17.89 16.08
N GLY A 64 -10.87 18.23 14.88
CA GLY A 64 -11.40 17.70 13.63
C GLY A 64 -11.12 16.20 13.48
N GLY A 65 -9.92 15.76 13.86
CA GLY A 65 -9.49 14.37 13.82
C GLY A 65 -10.26 13.48 14.78
N ASP A 66 -10.53 13.95 16.01
CA ASP A 66 -11.40 13.27 16.96
C ASP A 66 -12.82 13.06 16.40
N LEU A 67 -13.39 14.05 15.70
CA LEU A 67 -14.68 13.88 15.04
C LEU A 67 -14.58 12.94 13.83
N GLY A 68 -13.46 12.94 13.10
CA GLY A 68 -13.19 11.95 12.05
C GLY A 68 -13.16 10.52 12.58
N LEU A 69 -12.54 10.29 13.74
CA LEU A 69 -12.56 8.99 14.42
C LEU A 69 -13.98 8.61 14.86
N LEU A 70 -14.73 9.56 15.43
CA LEU A 70 -16.13 9.35 15.77
C LEU A 70 -16.98 8.97 14.53
N LEU A 71 -16.70 9.57 13.37
CA LEU A 71 -17.38 9.23 12.12
C LEU A 71 -17.16 7.76 11.74
N ILE A 72 -15.92 7.28 11.84
CA ILE A 72 -15.58 5.87 11.57
C ILE A 72 -16.27 4.95 12.58
N ASP A 73 -16.34 5.34 13.85
CA ASP A 73 -17.05 4.55 14.87
C ASP A 73 -18.56 4.49 14.62
N VAL A 74 -19.15 5.57 14.08
CA VAL A 74 -20.54 5.57 13.61
C VAL A 74 -20.71 4.66 12.40
N TYR A 75 -19.75 4.62 11.46
CA TYR A 75 -19.80 3.68 10.33
C TYR A 75 -19.78 2.22 10.80
N LYS A 76 -18.94 1.89 11.79
CA LYS A 76 -18.89 0.55 12.38
C LYS A 76 -20.19 0.18 13.08
N GLN A 77 -20.76 1.09 13.88
CA GLN A 77 -22.04 0.85 14.57
C GLN A 77 -23.21 0.68 13.61
N ALA A 78 -23.22 1.43 12.51
CA ALA A 78 -24.23 1.35 11.46
C ALA A 78 -23.97 0.25 10.43
N GLU A 79 -22.91 -0.56 10.62
CA GLU A 79 -22.48 -1.63 9.72
C GLU A 79 -22.36 -1.19 8.24
N LEU A 80 -21.89 0.04 8.03
CA LEU A 80 -21.78 0.61 6.69
C LEU A 80 -20.62 0.00 5.91
N LYS A 81 -20.92 -0.35 4.66
CA LYS A 81 -19.93 -0.80 3.68
C LYS A 81 -19.10 0.38 3.14
N PRO A 82 -17.86 0.14 2.70
CA PRO A 82 -17.04 1.15 2.04
C PRO A 82 -17.47 1.42 0.60
N ASP A 83 -18.70 1.89 0.42
CA ASP A 83 -19.17 2.41 -0.86
C ASP A 83 -18.48 3.75 -1.22
N ALA A 84 -18.72 4.24 -2.44
CA ALA A 84 -18.14 5.49 -2.93
C ALA A 84 -18.48 6.71 -2.04
N GLY A 85 -19.67 6.75 -1.45
CA GLY A 85 -20.13 7.86 -0.62
C GLY A 85 -19.49 7.89 0.76
N ASN A 86 -19.24 6.74 1.36
CA ASN A 86 -18.58 6.60 2.66
C ASN A 86 -17.07 6.78 2.51
N LYS A 87 -16.44 6.14 1.51
CA LYS A 87 -15.03 6.35 1.18
C LYS A 87 -14.75 7.82 0.86
N GLY A 88 -15.60 8.45 0.04
CA GLY A 88 -15.43 9.84 -0.36
C GLY A 88 -15.39 10.82 0.82
N LYS A 89 -16.21 10.60 1.87
CA LYS A 89 -16.18 11.42 3.09
C LYS A 89 -14.87 11.24 3.86
N LEU A 90 -14.43 9.99 4.07
CA LEU A 90 -13.17 9.72 4.78
C LEU A 90 -11.96 10.27 4.03
N LEU A 91 -11.93 10.12 2.70
CA LEU A 91 -10.89 10.69 1.84
C LEU A 91 -10.87 12.21 1.87
N THR A 92 -12.06 12.84 1.91
CA THR A 92 -12.15 14.30 2.06
C THR A 92 -11.55 14.76 3.38
N LEU A 93 -11.89 14.08 4.49
CA LEU A 93 -11.30 14.40 5.79
C LEU A 93 -9.78 14.17 5.79
N LEU A 94 -9.31 13.04 5.26
CA LEU A 94 -7.88 12.70 5.19
C LEU A 94 -7.06 13.82 4.54
N ARG A 95 -7.53 14.37 3.42
CA ARG A 95 -6.85 15.46 2.70
C ARG A 95 -6.85 16.81 3.41
N LEU A 96 -7.67 16.97 4.46
CA LEU A 96 -7.73 18.19 5.25
C LEU A 96 -6.84 18.13 6.50
N PHE A 97 -6.29 16.96 6.85
CA PHE A 97 -5.30 16.88 7.92
C PHE A 97 -3.99 17.53 7.48
N ASP A 98 -3.34 18.23 8.42
CA ASP A 98 -1.92 18.54 8.34
C ASP A 98 -1.09 17.24 8.39
N SER A 99 0.09 17.21 7.76
CA SER A 99 0.96 16.02 7.75
C SER A 99 1.48 15.66 9.14
N GLU A 100 1.72 16.68 9.98
CA GLU A 100 2.28 16.52 11.31
C GLU A 100 1.21 16.32 12.40
N GLU A 101 -0.08 16.38 12.04
CA GLU A 101 -1.17 16.25 13.01
C GLU A 101 -1.16 14.86 13.66
N PRO A 102 -0.94 14.74 14.99
CA PRO A 102 -0.77 13.44 15.65
C PRO A 102 -1.97 12.51 15.49
N THR A 103 -3.19 13.05 15.41
CA THR A 103 -4.41 12.26 15.25
C THR A 103 -4.55 11.62 13.86
N ARG A 104 -3.85 12.13 12.84
CA ARG A 104 -3.94 11.65 11.45
C ARG A 104 -3.54 10.19 11.30
N LYS A 105 -2.44 9.75 11.92
CA LYS A 105 -1.99 8.35 11.84
C LYS A 105 -3.03 7.37 12.42
N LYS A 106 -3.69 7.76 13.51
CA LYS A 106 -4.77 6.99 14.11
C LYS A 106 -6.00 6.96 13.19
N PHE A 107 -6.37 8.09 12.59
CA PHE A 107 -7.45 8.18 11.62
C PHE A 107 -7.22 7.25 10.42
N ILE A 108 -6.02 7.25 9.82
CA ILE A 108 -5.64 6.36 8.73
C ILE A 108 -5.78 4.89 9.14
N THR A 109 -5.24 4.52 10.30
CA THR A 109 -5.31 3.15 10.83
C THR A 109 -6.75 2.68 10.98
N GLU A 110 -7.61 3.50 11.59
CA GLU A 110 -9.03 3.17 11.80
C GLU A 110 -9.83 3.15 10.50
N MET A 111 -9.52 4.04 9.55
CA MET A 111 -10.14 4.09 8.22
C MET A 111 -9.85 2.81 7.44
N ILE A 112 -8.58 2.41 7.36
CA ILE A 112 -8.18 1.17 6.69
C ILE A 112 -8.77 -0.05 7.42
N GLY A 113 -8.69 -0.08 8.75
CA GLY A 113 -9.23 -1.15 9.57
C GLY A 113 -10.75 -1.33 9.44
N TRP A 114 -11.51 -0.23 9.33
CA TRP A 114 -12.94 -0.29 9.01
C TRP A 114 -13.17 -0.86 7.60
N SER A 115 -12.44 -0.37 6.61
CA SER A 115 -12.62 -0.81 5.22
C SER A 115 -12.26 -2.29 5.02
N SER A 116 -11.27 -2.79 5.74
CA SER A 116 -10.86 -4.20 5.76
C SER A 116 -11.94 -5.11 6.36
N LYS A 117 -12.60 -4.65 7.43
CA LYS A 117 -13.63 -5.43 8.15
C LYS A 117 -15.01 -5.38 7.50
N CYS A 118 -15.36 -4.24 6.90
CA CYS A 118 -16.70 -3.98 6.37
C CYS A 118 -16.75 -4.00 4.82
N GLY A 119 -15.61 -4.16 4.16
CA GLY A 119 -15.47 -4.22 2.70
C GLY A 119 -15.15 -5.62 2.17
N GLU A 120 -14.84 -5.67 0.88
CA GLU A 120 -14.52 -6.91 0.16
C GLU A 120 -13.02 -7.25 0.20
N TYR A 121 -12.18 -6.26 0.48
CA TYR A 121 -10.73 -6.36 0.45
C TYR A 121 -10.18 -6.60 1.87
N PRO A 122 -9.65 -7.79 2.19
CA PRO A 122 -9.20 -8.10 3.55
C PRO A 122 -8.04 -7.22 4.02
N ALA A 123 -7.27 -6.64 3.10
CA ALA A 123 -6.19 -5.71 3.41
C ALA A 123 -6.65 -4.25 3.56
N GLY A 124 -7.91 -3.95 3.25
CA GLY A 124 -8.44 -2.59 3.15
C GLY A 124 -8.71 -2.18 1.69
N GLU A 125 -9.52 -1.14 1.52
CA GLU A 125 -9.97 -0.69 0.20
C GLU A 125 -8.82 -0.05 -0.63
N PRO A 126 -8.62 -0.46 -1.89
CA PRO A 126 -7.55 0.04 -2.74
C PRO A 126 -7.54 1.57 -2.92
N ASP A 127 -8.71 2.22 -3.02
CA ASP A 127 -8.78 3.68 -3.17
C ASP A 127 -8.26 4.42 -1.93
N LEU A 128 -8.57 3.89 -0.74
CA LEU A 128 -8.11 4.46 0.53
C LEU A 128 -6.60 4.31 0.67
N HIS A 129 -6.07 3.14 0.28
CA HIS A 129 -4.63 2.90 0.20
C HIS A 129 -3.94 3.83 -0.81
N HIS A 130 -4.48 3.98 -2.02
CA HIS A 130 -3.91 4.83 -3.06
C HIS A 130 -3.76 6.28 -2.59
N VAL A 131 -4.82 6.87 -2.03
CA VAL A 131 -4.78 8.26 -1.56
C VAL A 131 -3.83 8.40 -0.36
N THR A 132 -3.92 7.50 0.61
CA THR A 132 -3.03 7.52 1.79
C THR A 132 -1.56 7.43 1.38
N GLY A 133 -1.22 6.48 0.50
CA GLY A 133 0.13 6.29 0.02
C GLY A 133 0.64 7.45 -0.83
N SER A 134 -0.24 8.09 -1.62
CA SER A 134 0.12 9.27 -2.41
C SER A 134 0.43 10.48 -1.52
N LEU A 135 -0.33 10.69 -0.45
CA LEU A 135 -0.04 11.75 0.53
C LEU A 135 1.31 11.50 1.22
N TYR A 136 1.56 10.28 1.70
CA TYR A 136 2.86 9.96 2.29
C TYR A 136 4.02 10.12 1.29
N ALA A 137 3.81 9.81 0.01
CA ALA A 137 4.82 10.02 -1.02
C ALA A 137 5.14 11.51 -1.24
N GLU A 138 4.12 12.38 -1.22
CA GLU A 138 4.27 13.84 -1.31
C GLU A 138 4.99 14.42 -0.08
N GLU A 139 4.83 13.77 1.07
CA GLU A 139 5.42 14.15 2.36
C GLU A 139 6.81 13.53 2.61
N HIS A 140 7.34 12.78 1.64
CA HIS A 140 8.62 12.06 1.76
C HIS A 140 8.66 10.97 2.86
N GLU A 141 7.49 10.49 3.30
CA GLU A 141 7.32 9.37 4.24
C GLU A 141 7.35 8.03 3.50
N VAL A 142 8.52 7.72 2.90
CA VAL A 142 8.65 6.66 1.88
C VAL A 142 8.14 5.31 2.37
N TYR A 143 8.55 4.85 3.55
CA TYR A 143 8.19 3.51 4.03
C TYR A 143 6.69 3.33 4.27
N GLU A 144 5.98 4.38 4.67
CA GLU A 144 4.52 4.31 4.81
C GLU A 144 3.85 4.40 3.43
N ALA A 145 4.37 5.23 2.54
CA ALA A 145 3.89 5.30 1.15
C ALA A 145 3.99 3.94 0.44
N GLU A 146 5.12 3.24 0.55
CA GLU A 146 5.33 1.91 -0.05
C GLU A 146 4.25 0.90 0.39
N ARG A 147 3.98 0.83 1.69
CA ARG A 147 3.00 -0.08 2.28
C ARG A 147 1.61 0.15 1.70
N HIS A 148 1.23 1.41 1.55
CA HIS A 148 -0.09 1.78 1.04
C HIS A 148 -0.17 1.65 -0.48
N LEU A 149 0.80 2.14 -1.25
CA LEU A 149 0.77 2.11 -2.72
C LEU A 149 0.80 0.68 -3.27
N THR A 150 1.47 -0.25 -2.57
CA THR A 150 1.47 -1.69 -2.91
C THR A 150 0.05 -2.29 -2.92
N LEU A 151 -0.85 -1.78 -2.07
CA LEU A 151 -2.22 -2.25 -1.89
C LEU A 151 -3.26 -1.34 -2.54
N GLY A 152 -2.82 -0.33 -3.29
CA GLY A 152 -3.71 0.66 -3.88
C GLY A 152 -4.29 0.25 -5.24
N THR A 153 -4.68 1.25 -6.03
CA THR A 153 -5.35 1.06 -7.32
C THR A 153 -4.37 0.82 -8.46
N LYS A 154 -4.91 0.66 -9.69
CA LYS A 154 -4.12 0.62 -10.92
C LYS A 154 -3.23 1.85 -11.14
N ASP A 155 -3.51 2.96 -10.48
CA ASP A 155 -2.76 4.23 -10.62
C ASP A 155 -1.64 4.36 -9.58
N SER A 156 -1.67 3.58 -8.50
CA SER A 156 -0.61 3.55 -7.49
C SER A 156 0.81 3.28 -8.02
N PRO A 157 1.02 2.40 -9.03
CA PRO A 157 2.35 2.18 -9.62
C PRO A 157 3.02 3.47 -10.09
N GLU A 158 2.26 4.45 -10.58
CA GLU A 158 2.82 5.70 -11.09
C GLU A 158 3.31 6.60 -9.96
N ALA A 159 2.52 6.75 -8.89
CA ALA A 159 2.93 7.47 -7.69
C ALA A 159 4.13 6.78 -7.01
N PHE A 160 4.11 5.45 -6.92
CA PHE A 160 5.16 4.66 -6.29
C PHE A 160 6.48 4.78 -7.07
N VAL A 161 6.45 4.56 -8.39
CA VAL A 161 7.64 4.74 -9.24
C VAL A 161 8.15 6.18 -9.17
N LYS A 162 7.26 7.18 -9.17
CA LYS A 162 7.69 8.58 -9.06
C LYS A 162 8.48 8.83 -7.78
N MET A 163 7.97 8.38 -6.63
CA MET A 163 8.63 8.53 -5.34
C MET A 163 10.00 7.85 -5.32
N GLU A 164 10.07 6.57 -5.68
CA GLU A 164 11.31 5.79 -5.69
C GLU A 164 12.34 6.34 -6.68
N TYR A 165 11.87 6.86 -7.82
CA TYR A 165 12.75 7.44 -8.82
C TYR A 165 13.33 8.80 -8.40
N GLU A 166 12.55 9.65 -7.72
CA GLU A 166 13.09 10.88 -7.12
C GLU A 166 14.05 10.59 -5.96
N TRP A 167 13.86 9.49 -5.23
CA TRP A 167 14.82 9.04 -4.23
C TRP A 167 16.12 8.55 -4.90
N TYR A 168 16.01 7.71 -5.93
CA TYR A 168 17.14 7.26 -6.75
C TYR A 168 18.00 8.42 -7.27
N LYS A 169 17.40 9.53 -7.70
CA LYS A 169 18.15 10.69 -8.24
C LYS A 169 19.07 11.37 -7.22
N GLN A 170 18.94 11.04 -5.93
CA GLN A 170 19.79 11.53 -4.86
C GLN A 170 20.92 10.54 -4.50
N ASP A 171 21.00 9.41 -5.21
CA ASP A 171 21.94 8.31 -5.00
C ASP A 171 22.81 8.08 -6.26
N ASP A 172 23.78 7.17 -6.17
CA ASP A 172 24.66 6.85 -7.27
C ASP A 172 23.93 6.14 -8.41
N SER A 173 24.28 6.48 -9.66
CA SER A 173 23.62 5.94 -10.86
C SER A 173 23.53 4.40 -10.92
N HIS A 174 24.51 3.68 -10.36
CA HIS A 174 24.55 2.22 -10.34
C HIS A 174 23.48 1.59 -9.42
N THR A 175 22.87 2.38 -8.53
CA THR A 175 21.86 1.91 -7.56
C THR A 175 20.44 1.83 -8.14
N ALA A 176 20.22 2.26 -9.39
CA ALA A 176 18.91 2.31 -10.04
C ALA A 176 18.06 1.04 -9.86
N ALA A 177 18.70 -0.14 -9.94
CA ALA A 177 18.01 -1.42 -9.76
C ALA A 177 17.49 -1.64 -8.34
N ARG A 178 18.14 -1.07 -7.32
CA ARG A 178 17.70 -1.16 -5.91
C ARG A 178 16.35 -0.48 -5.74
N TYR A 179 16.22 0.74 -6.25
CA TYR A 179 14.97 1.52 -6.22
C TYR A 179 13.87 0.91 -7.11
N ALA A 180 14.23 0.42 -8.29
CA ALA A 180 13.27 -0.32 -9.13
C ALA A 180 12.71 -1.56 -8.41
N ALA A 181 13.55 -2.30 -7.68
CA ALA A 181 13.12 -3.47 -6.92
C ALA A 181 12.21 -3.12 -5.73
N ARG A 182 12.39 -1.95 -5.10
CA ARG A 182 11.49 -1.46 -4.04
C ARG A 182 10.05 -1.30 -4.50
N VAL A 183 9.81 -1.08 -5.80
CA VAL A 183 8.46 -1.09 -6.38
C VAL A 183 8.06 -2.48 -6.88
N VAL A 184 8.96 -3.17 -7.58
CA VAL A 184 8.64 -4.44 -8.25
C VAL A 184 8.36 -5.57 -7.25
N PHE A 185 9.18 -5.71 -6.20
CA PHE A 185 9.05 -6.82 -5.26
C PHE A 185 7.77 -6.75 -4.43
N PRO A 186 7.35 -5.62 -3.83
CA PRO A 186 6.09 -5.59 -3.09
C PRO A 186 4.89 -6.02 -3.93
N TYR A 187 4.79 -5.59 -5.19
CA TYR A 187 3.73 -6.06 -6.09
C TYR A 187 3.83 -7.56 -6.41
N LEU A 188 5.03 -8.10 -6.60
CA LEU A 188 5.18 -9.56 -6.75
C LEU A 188 4.78 -10.31 -5.47
N LEU A 189 5.13 -9.79 -4.30
CA LEU A 189 4.83 -10.40 -3.00
C LEU A 189 3.35 -10.33 -2.63
N THR A 190 2.56 -9.48 -3.30
CA THR A 190 1.09 -9.46 -3.19
C THR A 190 0.38 -10.19 -4.33
N GLY A 191 1.12 -10.88 -5.21
CA GLY A 191 0.54 -11.60 -6.35
C GLY A 191 0.20 -10.74 -7.57
N ASN A 192 0.54 -9.45 -7.55
CA ASN A 192 0.16 -8.47 -8.58
C ASN A 192 1.24 -8.32 -9.66
N VAL A 193 1.36 -9.34 -10.51
CA VAL A 193 2.34 -9.36 -11.63
C VAL A 193 2.12 -8.23 -12.64
N ARG A 194 0.85 -7.80 -12.82
CA ARG A 194 0.48 -6.69 -13.71
C ARG A 194 1.18 -5.40 -13.29
N ASP A 195 1.03 -5.03 -12.02
CA ASP A 195 1.54 -3.76 -11.51
C ASP A 195 3.05 -3.82 -11.24
N ALA A 196 3.59 -4.98 -10.88
CA ALA A 196 5.04 -5.19 -10.88
C ALA A 196 5.66 -4.92 -12.27
N SER A 197 5.03 -5.45 -13.33
CA SER A 197 5.49 -5.25 -14.71
C SER A 197 5.31 -3.80 -15.18
N ARG A 198 4.18 -3.17 -14.85
CA ARG A 198 3.94 -1.75 -15.16
C ARG A 198 4.98 -0.87 -14.47
N SER A 199 5.27 -1.14 -13.19
CA SER A 199 6.23 -0.37 -12.41
C SER A 199 7.64 -0.40 -12.99
N LEU A 200 8.14 -1.58 -13.38
CA LEU A 200 9.45 -1.68 -14.02
C LEU A 200 9.50 -0.91 -15.34
N ARG A 201 8.44 -0.99 -16.17
CA ARG A 201 8.35 -0.23 -17.43
C ARG A 201 8.36 1.27 -17.19
N LEU A 202 7.58 1.77 -16.22
CA LEU A 202 7.55 3.19 -15.88
C LEU A 202 8.92 3.66 -15.39
N PHE A 203 9.53 2.94 -14.44
CA PHE A 203 10.83 3.29 -13.87
C PHE A 203 11.91 3.34 -14.95
N THR A 204 11.98 2.30 -15.78
CA THR A 204 13.00 2.20 -16.82
C THR A 204 12.80 3.19 -17.98
N SER A 205 11.55 3.55 -18.29
CA SER A 205 11.28 4.60 -19.28
C SER A 205 11.77 5.95 -18.79
N ARG A 206 11.49 6.31 -17.52
CA ARG A 206 12.04 7.53 -16.89
C ARG A 206 13.57 7.53 -16.86
N LEU A 207 14.17 6.39 -16.50
CA LEU A 207 15.63 6.23 -16.49
C LEU A 207 16.26 6.52 -17.86
N ALA A 208 15.68 5.97 -18.93
CA ALA A 208 16.15 6.20 -20.31
C ALA A 208 15.85 7.63 -20.80
N GLU A 209 14.77 8.25 -20.31
CA GLU A 209 14.42 9.63 -20.62
C GLU A 209 15.44 10.61 -20.06
N ASP A 210 15.84 10.45 -18.80
CA ASP A 210 16.79 11.32 -18.11
C ASP A 210 18.26 11.05 -18.50
N ASN A 211 18.58 9.82 -18.92
CA ASN A 211 19.95 9.39 -19.19
C ASN A 211 20.13 9.01 -20.66
N LYS A 212 20.19 10.00 -21.57
CA LYS A 212 20.34 9.76 -23.02
C LYS A 212 21.60 9.02 -23.43
N SER A 213 22.65 9.04 -22.60
CA SER A 213 23.90 8.31 -22.81
C SER A 213 23.84 6.85 -22.33
N LEU A 214 22.79 6.46 -21.59
CA LEU A 214 22.61 5.09 -21.13
C LEU A 214 22.37 4.18 -22.33
N THR A 215 23.25 3.19 -22.52
CA THR A 215 23.06 2.20 -23.58
C THR A 215 21.90 1.29 -23.23
N VAL A 216 20.87 1.28 -24.09
CA VAL A 216 19.69 0.42 -23.96
C VAL A 216 19.55 -0.38 -25.25
N GLN A 217 19.32 -1.68 -25.12
CA GLN A 217 19.03 -2.57 -26.25
C GLN A 217 17.62 -3.12 -26.11
N ASP A 218 16.78 -2.88 -27.10
CA ASP A 218 15.45 -3.48 -27.16
C ASP A 218 15.56 -4.92 -27.68
N VAL A 219 15.03 -5.86 -26.90
CA VAL A 219 14.92 -7.27 -27.23
C VAL A 219 13.45 -7.62 -27.30
N SER A 220 12.95 -7.74 -28.53
CA SER A 220 11.58 -8.14 -28.82
C SER A 220 11.52 -9.59 -29.29
N SER A 221 10.51 -10.31 -28.84
CA SER A 221 10.17 -11.66 -29.29
C SER A 221 8.67 -11.73 -29.59
N SER A 222 8.19 -12.83 -30.18
CA SER A 222 6.75 -13.04 -30.40
C SER A 222 5.92 -13.06 -29.12
N THR A 223 6.55 -13.21 -27.95
CA THR A 223 5.87 -13.41 -26.66
C THR A 223 6.20 -12.37 -25.60
N ALA A 224 7.20 -11.51 -25.82
CA ALA A 224 7.67 -10.55 -24.82
C ALA A 224 8.59 -9.48 -25.42
N ASP A 225 8.48 -8.27 -24.91
CA ASP A 225 9.41 -7.16 -25.13
C ASP A 225 10.17 -6.86 -23.84
N MET A 226 11.50 -6.72 -23.95
CA MET A 226 12.36 -6.40 -22.81
C MET A 226 13.48 -5.44 -23.23
N ARG A 227 13.81 -4.51 -22.33
CA ARG A 227 14.99 -3.65 -22.47
C ARG A 227 16.17 -4.24 -21.70
N ILE A 228 17.33 -4.28 -22.35
CA ILE A 228 18.60 -4.68 -21.76
C ILE A 228 19.47 -3.45 -21.52
N TYR A 229 19.99 -3.35 -20.29
CA TYR A 229 20.89 -2.32 -19.81
C TYR A 229 22.25 -2.96 -19.51
N PRO A 230 23.24 -2.91 -20.43
CA PRO A 230 24.52 -3.59 -20.24
C PRO A 230 25.27 -3.15 -18.98
N SER A 231 25.14 -1.87 -18.59
CA SER A 231 25.75 -1.30 -17.39
C SER A 231 24.94 -1.51 -16.10
N LEU A 232 23.71 -2.03 -16.18
CA LEU A 232 22.81 -2.21 -15.03
C LEU A 232 22.27 -3.65 -14.99
N PRO A 233 23.12 -4.64 -14.65
CA PRO A 233 22.77 -6.05 -14.71
C PRO A 233 21.54 -6.41 -13.88
N LEU A 234 21.35 -5.77 -12.72
CA LEU A 234 20.20 -6.06 -11.86
C LEU A 234 18.87 -5.52 -12.41
N LEU A 235 18.86 -4.50 -13.28
CA LEU A 235 17.63 -4.15 -14.01
C LEU A 235 17.25 -5.25 -15.00
N ASN A 236 18.24 -5.85 -15.66
CA ASN A 236 18.01 -7.00 -16.55
C ASN A 236 17.48 -8.20 -15.76
N PHE A 237 18.03 -8.42 -14.55
CA PHE A 237 17.51 -9.45 -13.63
C PHE A 237 16.03 -9.21 -13.31
N LEU A 238 15.61 -8.00 -12.95
CA LEU A 238 14.20 -7.69 -12.66
C LEU A 238 13.30 -7.93 -13.87
N GLY A 239 13.73 -7.51 -15.07
CA GLY A 239 12.99 -7.76 -16.32
C GLY A 239 12.82 -9.26 -16.60
N LEU A 240 13.90 -10.03 -16.50
CA LEU A 240 13.87 -11.48 -16.70
C LEU A 240 13.07 -12.19 -15.61
N LEU A 241 13.14 -11.73 -14.36
CA LEU A 241 12.38 -12.29 -13.24
C LEU A 241 10.87 -12.21 -13.53
N LEU A 242 10.38 -11.07 -14.01
CA LEU A 242 8.98 -10.91 -14.39
C LEU A 242 8.55 -11.90 -15.49
N LEU A 243 9.40 -12.08 -16.53
CA LEU A 243 9.13 -13.05 -17.59
C LEU A 243 9.12 -14.50 -17.07
N VAL A 244 10.02 -14.83 -16.14
CA VAL A 244 10.07 -16.16 -15.53
C VAL A 244 8.87 -16.40 -14.62
N VAL A 245 8.43 -15.40 -13.85
CA VAL A 245 7.21 -15.44 -13.05
C VAL A 245 5.98 -15.71 -13.92
N GLN A 246 5.85 -15.02 -15.05
CA GLN A 246 4.75 -15.25 -16.00
C GLN A 246 4.75 -16.65 -16.61
N LYS A 247 5.93 -17.24 -16.83
CA LYS A 247 6.07 -18.62 -17.34
C LYS A 247 5.87 -19.69 -16.27
N GLY A 248 6.04 -19.38 -14.99
CA GLY A 248 5.96 -20.36 -13.89
C GLY A 248 7.06 -21.43 -13.92
N ALA A 249 8.19 -21.18 -14.60
CA ALA A 249 9.25 -22.17 -14.80
C ALA A 249 10.32 -22.11 -13.70
N ALA A 250 10.24 -23.02 -12.72
CA ALA A 250 11.14 -23.05 -11.56
C ALA A 250 12.62 -23.18 -11.94
N ASP A 251 12.94 -23.94 -12.99
CA ASP A 251 14.33 -24.14 -13.44
C ASP A 251 14.93 -22.85 -13.99
N LEU A 252 14.14 -22.07 -14.76
CA LEU A 252 14.57 -20.75 -15.24
C LEU A 252 14.79 -19.77 -14.08
N PHE A 253 13.99 -19.85 -13.01
CA PHE A 253 14.20 -19.01 -11.82
C PHE A 253 15.52 -19.35 -11.12
N ARG A 254 15.84 -20.65 -10.97
CA ARG A 254 17.12 -21.09 -10.39
C ARG A 254 18.30 -20.67 -11.26
N GLU A 255 18.21 -20.86 -12.57
CA GLU A 255 19.24 -20.44 -13.53
C GLU A 255 19.46 -18.93 -13.46
N LEU A 256 18.37 -18.14 -13.43
CA LEU A 256 18.43 -16.69 -13.31
C LEU A 256 19.14 -16.26 -12.02
N LYS A 257 18.77 -16.83 -10.86
CA LYS A 257 19.44 -16.55 -9.60
C LYS A 257 20.92 -16.90 -9.64
N THR A 258 21.29 -18.05 -10.21
CA THR A 258 22.70 -18.47 -10.35
C THR A 258 23.47 -17.50 -11.24
N LYS A 259 22.90 -17.10 -12.38
CA LYS A 259 23.54 -16.18 -13.33
C LYS A 259 23.83 -14.81 -12.73
N TYR A 260 22.93 -14.30 -11.88
CA TYR A 260 23.06 -12.98 -11.25
C TYR A 260 23.55 -13.03 -9.80
N ALA A 261 24.01 -14.19 -9.30
CA ALA A 261 24.30 -14.41 -7.88
C ALA A 261 25.26 -13.38 -7.28
N THR A 262 26.34 -13.04 -7.98
CA THR A 262 27.32 -12.03 -7.52
C THR A 262 26.66 -10.67 -7.30
N HIS A 263 25.91 -10.19 -8.30
CA HIS A 263 25.24 -8.88 -8.23
C HIS A 263 24.12 -8.86 -7.18
N ILE A 264 23.37 -9.96 -7.02
CA ILE A 264 22.32 -10.05 -6.00
C ILE A 264 22.95 -9.96 -4.60
N LYS A 265 24.08 -10.65 -4.39
CA LYS A 265 24.80 -10.65 -3.12
C LYS A 265 25.31 -9.25 -2.74
N GLU A 266 25.70 -8.43 -3.71
CA GLU A 266 26.15 -7.04 -3.49
C GLU A 266 25.04 -6.09 -3.02
N VAL A 267 23.76 -6.46 -3.18
CA VAL A 267 22.62 -5.66 -2.71
C VAL A 267 22.20 -6.01 -1.28
N GLU A 268 22.51 -7.22 -0.81
CA GLU A 268 22.27 -7.74 0.56
C GLU A 268 20.80 -7.83 1.03
N ILE A 269 19.88 -7.04 0.47
CA ILE A 269 18.50 -6.90 0.97
C ILE A 269 17.44 -7.68 0.17
N TRP A 270 17.85 -8.45 -0.85
CA TRP A 270 16.90 -9.13 -1.76
C TRP A 270 16.59 -10.58 -1.39
N ASP A 271 17.34 -11.18 -0.47
CA ASP A 271 17.26 -12.63 -0.22
C ASP A 271 15.86 -13.08 0.23
N GLU A 272 15.27 -12.41 1.22
CA GLU A 272 13.92 -12.75 1.72
C GLU A 272 12.82 -12.55 0.68
N ALA A 273 12.92 -11.48 -0.12
CA ALA A 273 11.98 -11.22 -1.21
C ALA A 273 12.08 -12.33 -2.27
N LEU A 274 13.29 -12.70 -2.68
CA LEU A 274 13.51 -13.76 -3.67
C LEU A 274 13.14 -15.15 -3.16
N LEU A 275 13.34 -15.44 -1.87
CA LEU A 275 12.85 -16.67 -1.24
C LEU A 275 11.33 -16.74 -1.29
N SER A 276 10.66 -15.65 -0.92
CA SER A 276 9.19 -15.55 -0.93
C SER A 276 8.62 -15.66 -2.34
N ILE A 277 9.23 -14.99 -3.33
CA ILE A 277 8.86 -15.12 -4.75
C ILE A 277 9.09 -16.56 -5.24
N GLY A 278 10.21 -17.17 -4.84
CA GLY A 278 10.55 -18.57 -5.08
C GLY A 278 9.44 -19.54 -4.64
N GLU A 279 8.94 -19.32 -3.44
CA GLU A 279 7.85 -20.10 -2.85
C GLU A 279 6.52 -19.82 -3.55
N MET A 280 6.14 -18.55 -3.69
CA MET A 280 4.83 -18.14 -4.20
C MET A 280 4.58 -18.56 -5.65
N TYR A 281 5.56 -18.37 -6.53
CA TYR A 281 5.36 -18.56 -7.97
C TYR A 281 5.92 -19.89 -8.50
N PHE A 282 6.83 -20.53 -7.76
CA PHE A 282 7.53 -21.72 -8.24
C PHE A 282 7.45 -22.91 -7.26
N GLY A 283 6.80 -22.75 -6.10
CA GLY A 283 6.66 -23.81 -5.10
C GLY A 283 7.98 -24.25 -4.48
N ILE A 284 9.04 -23.45 -4.61
CA ILE A 284 10.35 -23.76 -4.07
C ILE A 284 10.26 -23.62 -2.55
N GLN A 285 10.45 -24.74 -1.86
CA GLN A 285 10.42 -24.77 -0.41
C GLN A 285 11.53 -23.88 0.16
N ARG A 286 11.20 -23.05 1.14
CA ARG A 286 12.20 -22.29 1.87
C ARG A 286 13.23 -23.25 2.49
N PRO A 287 14.53 -22.95 2.40
CA PRO A 287 15.52 -23.65 3.20
C PRO A 287 15.08 -23.60 4.66
N ARG A 288 15.08 -24.73 5.35
CA ARG A 288 14.80 -24.74 6.79
C ARG A 288 15.86 -23.87 7.45
N GLN A 289 15.44 -22.81 8.15
CA GLN A 289 16.32 -22.16 9.11
C GLN A 289 16.63 -23.21 10.19
N GLY A 290 17.79 -23.85 10.09
CA GLY A 290 18.29 -24.74 11.13
C GLY A 290 18.42 -23.94 12.41
N ASN A 291 17.88 -24.46 13.52
CA ASN A 291 18.19 -23.91 14.83
C ASN A 291 19.60 -24.41 15.17
N PRO A 292 20.63 -23.54 15.25
CA PRO A 292 22.01 -23.97 15.43
C PRO A 292 22.20 -24.84 16.68
N LEU A 293 21.39 -24.62 17.71
CA LEU A 293 21.39 -25.41 18.94
C LEU A 293 20.85 -26.83 18.72
N PHE A 294 19.83 -26.96 17.87
CA PHE A 294 19.18 -28.23 17.53
C PHE A 294 20.04 -29.05 16.56
N ASP A 295 20.73 -28.39 15.64
CA ASP A 295 21.70 -29.03 14.74
C ASP A 295 22.95 -29.48 15.53
N MET A 296 23.40 -28.72 16.52
CA MET A 296 24.48 -29.12 17.43
C MET A 296 24.07 -30.29 18.34
N MET A 297 22.87 -30.26 18.91
CA MET A 297 22.36 -31.39 19.72
C MET A 297 22.10 -32.64 18.88
N GLY A 298 21.58 -32.50 17.66
CA GLY A 298 21.39 -33.61 16.71
C GLY A 298 22.70 -34.22 16.22
N SER A 299 23.75 -33.39 16.07
CA SER A 299 25.12 -33.83 15.78
C SER A 299 25.78 -34.53 16.97
N MET A 300 25.41 -34.20 18.21
CA MET A 300 26.01 -34.78 19.42
C MET A 300 25.27 -36.04 19.91
N PHE A 301 23.97 -36.18 19.63
CA PHE A 301 23.14 -37.29 20.11
C PHE A 301 22.79 -38.36 19.07
N GLY A 302 23.29 -38.25 17.83
CA GLY A 302 23.32 -39.36 16.89
C GLY A 302 21.95 -39.89 16.43
N GLY A 303 21.38 -39.27 15.39
CA GLY A 303 20.63 -40.02 14.37
C GLY A 303 19.11 -39.77 14.24
N GLY A 304 18.71 -39.47 13.00
CA GLY A 304 17.66 -40.21 12.29
C GLY A 304 16.20 -40.07 12.74
N GLY A 305 15.46 -39.17 12.10
CA GLY A 305 14.00 -39.21 12.08
C GLY A 305 13.36 -37.97 11.47
N ALA A 306 12.95 -38.03 10.20
CA ALA A 306 12.22 -36.94 9.56
C ALA A 306 10.70 -37.07 9.83
N PRO A 307 10.02 -36.06 10.41
CA PRO A 307 8.56 -36.03 10.44
C PRO A 307 7.98 -35.51 9.11
N ALA A 308 6.77 -35.98 8.82
CA ALA A 308 6.02 -35.80 7.58
C ALA A 308 5.73 -34.33 7.20
N LYS A 309 5.71 -34.07 5.89
CA LYS A 309 5.50 -32.74 5.29
C LYS A 309 4.02 -32.33 5.31
N PRO A 310 3.67 -31.09 5.71
CA PRO A 310 2.40 -30.46 5.33
C PRO A 310 2.43 -30.04 3.85
N GLN A 311 1.33 -30.24 3.12
CA GLN A 311 1.18 -29.76 1.74
C GLN A 311 0.95 -28.24 1.72
N PRO A 312 1.65 -27.46 0.88
CA PRO A 312 1.36 -26.05 0.68
C PRO A 312 0.08 -25.87 -0.15
N LYS A 313 -0.82 -24.99 0.32
CA LYS A 313 -1.95 -24.51 -0.46
C LYS A 313 -1.43 -23.67 -1.63
N ARG A 314 -1.78 -24.08 -2.86
CA ARG A 314 -1.58 -23.25 -4.07
C ARG A 314 -2.43 -22.00 -3.97
N VAL A 315 -1.86 -20.85 -4.34
CA VAL A 315 -2.63 -19.63 -4.57
C VAL A 315 -3.56 -19.89 -5.75
N GLY A 316 -4.86 -20.01 -5.46
CA GLY A 316 -5.93 -19.98 -6.44
C GLY A 316 -6.62 -18.62 -6.35
N ALA A 317 -6.80 -18.01 -7.52
CA ALA A 317 -7.45 -16.72 -7.80
C ALA A 317 -6.85 -15.49 -7.09
N ALA A 318 -6.42 -14.53 -7.91
CA ALA A 318 -6.13 -13.17 -7.48
C ALA A 318 -7.31 -12.61 -6.67
N ALA A 319 -7.01 -11.83 -5.63
CA ALA A 319 -8.01 -10.93 -5.05
C ALA A 319 -8.62 -10.10 -6.20
N PRO A 320 -9.95 -9.85 -6.18
CA PRO A 320 -10.63 -9.18 -7.29
C PRO A 320 -9.91 -7.86 -7.59
N ALA A 321 -9.44 -7.71 -8.82
CA ALA A 321 -8.91 -6.44 -9.28
C ALA A 321 -10.10 -5.49 -9.40
N ALA A 322 -10.05 -4.34 -8.72
CA ALA A 322 -11.07 -3.31 -8.85
C ALA A 322 -11.19 -2.90 -10.34
N GLU A 323 -12.31 -3.26 -10.97
CA GLU A 323 -12.72 -2.69 -12.24
C GLU A 323 -13.06 -1.21 -11.98
N GLY A 324 -12.50 -0.33 -12.81
CA GLY A 324 -12.74 1.10 -12.71
C GLY A 324 -14.18 1.44 -13.07
N LEU A 325 -14.77 2.36 -12.30
CA LEU A 325 -15.91 3.13 -12.73
C LEU A 325 -15.42 4.10 -13.81
N ASP A 326 -16.01 3.99 -15.00
CA ASP A 326 -16.15 5.11 -15.93
C ASP A 326 -16.97 6.25 -15.27
#